data_AF-A0A2B7Y867-F1
#
_entry.id   AF-A0A2B7Y867-F1
#
_cell.length_a   1.000
_cell.length_b   1.000
_cell.length_c   1.000
_cell.angle_alpha   90.00
_cell.angle_beta   90.00
_cell.angle_gamma   90.00
#
_symmetry.space_group_name_H-M   'P 1'
#
loop_
_entity.id
_entity.type
_entity.pdbx_description
1 polymer ?
#
loop_
_entity_poly.entity_id
_entity_poly.type
_entity_poly.pdbx_seq_one_letter_code
_entity_poly.pdbx_strand_id
1 'polypeptide(L)'
;MLNSMLRRLQGGNLEVLKFGMYILFPISWMYYFGTNLEERFTISEFWPTKEQSHKIPLELGDIEKELARMNREKELRRLKLKEAQQQQQGGESGATS
;
A
#
# COMPACT_ATOMS: atom_id res chain seq x y z
N MET A 1 -9.42 9.09 52.62
CA MET A 1 -8.40 10.10 52.23
C MET A 1 -8.50 10.52 50.76
N LEU A 2 -8.66 9.60 49.80
CA LEU A 2 -8.80 9.95 48.37
C LEU A 2 -9.95 10.94 48.06
N ASN A 3 -11.12 10.79 48.67
CA ASN A 3 -12.25 11.71 48.43
C ASN A 3 -11.98 13.17 48.84
N SER A 4 -11.08 13.41 49.80
CA SER A 4 -10.72 14.77 50.21
C SER A 4 -9.77 15.45 49.22
N MET A 5 -8.89 14.67 48.57
CA MET A 5 -8.01 15.15 47.51
C MET A 5 -8.81 15.43 46.23
N LEU A 6 -9.77 14.56 45.88
CA LEU A 6 -10.64 14.77 44.71
C LEU A 6 -11.53 16.01 44.85
N ARG A 7 -12.02 16.35 46.05
CA ARG A 7 -12.78 17.59 46.28
C ARG A 7 -11.93 18.86 46.14
N ARG A 8 -10.63 18.81 46.47
CA ARG A 8 -9.71 19.94 46.25
C ARG A 8 -9.38 20.17 44.77
N LEU A 9 -9.59 19.15 43.94
CA LEU A 9 -9.41 19.17 42.49
C LEU A 9 -10.69 19.58 41.72
N GLN A 10 -11.79 19.94 42.39
CA GLN A 10 -12.98 20.49 41.72
C GLN A 10 -12.88 22.02 41.55
N GLY A 11 -13.53 22.55 40.51
CA GLY A 11 -13.51 23.99 40.19
C GLY A 11 -12.24 24.40 39.44
N GLY A 12 -11.76 25.64 39.65
CA GLY A 12 -10.61 26.19 38.92
C GLY A 12 -9.30 25.38 39.04
N ASN A 13 -9.12 24.60 40.12
CA ASN A 13 -7.98 23.69 40.26
C ASN A 13 -7.99 22.56 39.21
N LEU A 14 -9.17 22.18 38.69
CA LEU A 14 -9.30 21.21 37.61
C LEU A 14 -8.80 21.79 36.29
N GLU A 15 -9.04 23.08 36.05
CA GLU A 15 -8.60 23.77 34.83
C GLU A 15 -7.08 23.92 34.82
N VAL A 16 -6.46 24.23 35.97
CA VAL A 16 -5.00 24.26 36.12
C VAL A 16 -4.39 22.87 35.88
N LEU A 17 -5.01 21.80 36.38
CA LEU A 17 -4.55 20.44 36.11
C LEU A 17 -4.68 20.05 34.63
N LYS A 18 -5.80 20.40 33.99
CA LYS A 18 -5.99 20.19 32.54
C LYS A 18 -4.96 20.95 31.72
N PHE A 19 -4.71 22.21 32.08
CA PHE A 19 -3.71 23.05 31.43
C PHE A 19 -2.29 22.47 31.59
N GLY A 20 -1.94 22.05 32.81
CA GLY A 20 -0.68 21.35 33.07
C GLY A 20 -0.56 20.07 32.25
N MET A 21 -1.62 19.27 32.16
CA MET A 21 -1.64 18.07 31.33
C MET A 21 -1.45 18.39 29.85
N TYR A 22 -2.09 19.43 29.32
CA TYR A 22 -1.94 19.82 27.91
C TYR A 22 -0.57 20.37 27.55
N ILE A 23 0.16 20.94 28.50
CA ILE A 23 1.57 21.33 28.28
C ILE A 23 2.49 20.12 28.44
N LEU A 24 2.30 19.33 29.50
CA LEU A 24 3.19 18.22 29.82
C LEU A 24 3.04 17.06 28.82
N PHE A 25 1.84 16.81 28.30
CA PHE A 25 1.57 15.73 27.34
C PHE A 25 2.42 15.85 26.07
N PRO A 26 2.38 16.95 25.28
CA PRO A 26 3.18 17.06 24.07
C PRO A 26 4.69 17.14 24.36
N ILE A 27 5.10 17.80 25.45
CA ILE A 27 6.53 17.89 25.83
C ILE A 27 7.07 16.52 26.20
N SER A 28 6.33 15.75 27.01
CA SER A 28 6.75 14.41 27.42
C SER A 28 6.76 13.46 26.23
N TRP A 29 5.77 13.56 25.34
CA TRP A 29 5.71 12.76 24.12
C TRP A 29 6.89 13.07 23.19
N MET A 30 7.20 14.36 23.01
CA MET A 30 8.37 14.79 22.23
C MET A 30 9.68 14.40 22.88
N TYR A 31 9.79 14.42 24.21
CA TYR A 31 11.01 13.97 24.90
C TYR A 31 11.22 12.46 24.74
N TYR A 32 10.16 11.66 24.84
CA TYR A 32 10.24 10.21 24.72
C TYR A 32 10.45 9.73 23.28
N PHE A 33 9.75 10.33 22.31
CA PHE A 33 9.84 9.91 20.91
C PHE A 33 10.76 10.77 20.04
N GLY A 34 10.91 12.06 20.33
CA GLY A 34 11.56 13.02 19.43
C GLY A 34 13.07 12.86 19.24
N THR A 35 13.74 12.11 20.10
CA THR A 35 15.19 11.85 19.99
C THR A 35 15.52 10.48 19.39
N ASN A 36 14.54 9.60 19.19
CA ASN A 36 14.72 8.21 18.77
C ASN A 36 13.68 7.75 17.74
N LEU A 37 13.25 8.66 16.85
CA LEU A 37 12.28 8.35 15.80
C LEU A 37 12.85 7.35 14.79
N GLU A 38 14.12 7.53 14.39
CA GLU A 38 14.76 6.73 13.36
C GLU A 38 14.86 5.25 13.76
N GLU A 39 15.38 4.93 14.94
CA GLU A 39 15.47 3.55 15.42
C GLU A 39 14.09 2.89 15.66
N ARG A 40 13.07 3.67 16.07
CA ARG A 40 11.73 3.15 16.37
C ARG A 40 10.83 2.99 15.15
N PHE A 41 11.06 3.76 14.08
CA PHE A 41 10.23 3.76 12.87
C PHE A 41 10.95 3.26 11.62
N THR A 42 12.25 2.94 11.69
CA THR A 42 12.95 2.30 10.57
C THR A 42 12.56 0.84 10.50
N ILE A 43 11.79 0.50 9.48
CA ILE A 43 11.49 -0.89 9.14
C ILE A 43 12.69 -1.45 8.38
N SER A 44 13.42 -2.36 9.01
CA SER A 44 14.39 -3.18 8.30
C SER A 44 13.65 -3.95 7.19
N GLU A 45 14.17 -3.90 5.97
CA GLU A 45 13.58 -4.56 4.77
C GLU A 45 12.29 -3.94 4.21
N PHE A 46 12.02 -2.64 4.45
CA PHE A 46 10.88 -1.97 3.80
C PHE A 46 10.94 -2.03 2.26
N TRP A 47 12.15 -1.99 1.69
CA TRP A 47 12.37 -2.06 0.25
C TRP A 47 12.71 -3.49 -0.17
N PRO A 48 12.05 -4.05 -1.20
CA PRO A 48 12.44 -5.33 -1.78
C PRO A 48 13.92 -5.30 -2.16
N THR A 49 14.67 -6.32 -1.77
CA THR A 49 16.09 -6.41 -2.15
C THR A 49 16.20 -6.49 -3.68
N LYS A 50 17.33 -6.05 -4.24
CA LYS A 50 17.58 -6.07 -5.70
C LYS A 50 17.45 -7.48 -6.32
N GLU A 51 17.50 -8.52 -5.49
CA GLU A 51 17.29 -9.92 -5.89
C GLU A 51 15.81 -10.28 -6.10
N GLN A 52 14.90 -9.61 -5.39
CA GLN A 52 13.44 -9.73 -5.54
C GLN A 52 12.87 -8.80 -6.61
N SER A 53 13.66 -7.81 -7.05
CA SER A 53 13.31 -6.97 -8.18
C SER A 53 13.44 -7.77 -9.47
N HIS A 54 12.36 -7.81 -10.28
CA HIS A 54 12.37 -8.45 -11.59
C HIS A 54 13.56 -7.95 -12.43
N LYS A 55 14.55 -8.82 -12.65
CA LYS A 55 15.68 -8.52 -13.51
C LYS A 55 15.17 -8.53 -14.95
N ILE A 56 15.12 -7.37 -15.59
CA ILE A 56 14.92 -7.26 -17.03
C ILE A 56 16.05 -8.08 -17.69
N PRO A 57 15.76 -8.96 -18.66
CA PRO A 57 16.81 -9.70 -19.35
C PRO A 57 17.78 -8.70 -20.00
N LEU A 58 19.05 -8.72 -19.56
CA LEU A 58 20.10 -7.81 -20.03
C LEU A 58 20.83 -8.37 -21.27
N GLU A 59 20.68 -9.67 -21.53
CA GLU A 59 21.31 -10.38 -22.64
C GLU A 59 20.41 -10.37 -23.89
N LEU A 60 20.99 -10.06 -25.05
CA LEU A 60 20.25 -9.90 -26.32
C LEU A 60 19.46 -11.17 -26.72
N GLY A 61 20.04 -12.36 -26.51
CA GLY A 61 19.38 -13.63 -26.83
C GLY A 61 18.15 -13.92 -25.97
N ASP A 62 18.17 -13.52 -24.69
CA ASP A 62 17.03 -13.67 -23.80
C ASP A 62 15.90 -12.70 -24.17
N ILE A 63 16.26 -11.48 -24.61
CA ILE A 63 15.30 -10.49 -25.12
C ILE A 63 14.59 -11.02 -26.37
N GLU A 64 15.32 -11.57 -27.34
CA GLU A 64 14.75 -12.12 -28.57
C GLU A 64 13.80 -13.30 -28.29
N LYS A 65 14.19 -14.19 -27.38
CA LYS A 65 13.38 -15.35 -26.97
C LYS A 65 12.07 -14.92 -26.30
N GLU A 66 12.14 -13.93 -25.41
CA GLU A 66 10.95 -13.40 -24.72
C GLU A 66 10.07 -12.59 -25.69
N LEU A 67 10.66 -11.84 -26.61
CA LEU A 67 9.94 -11.13 -27.67
C LEU A 67 9.20 -12.10 -28.60
N ALA A 68 9.84 -13.21 -28.99
CA ALA A 68 9.21 -14.27 -29.78
C ALA A 68 8.08 -14.99 -29.01
N ARG A 69 8.18 -15.12 -27.68
CA ARG A 69 7.08 -15.62 -26.84
C ARG A 69 5.90 -14.65 -26.84
N MET A 70 6.16 -13.36 -26.60
CA MET A 70 5.13 -12.31 -26.60
C MET A 70 4.41 -12.18 -27.94
N ASN A 71 5.14 -12.25 -29.06
CA ASN A 71 4.54 -12.18 -30.39
C ASN A 71 3.60 -13.35 -30.66
N ARG A 72 4.00 -14.58 -30.29
CA ARG A 72 3.12 -15.77 -30.41
C ARG A 72 1.84 -15.63 -29.58
N GLU A 73 1.93 -15.13 -28.35
CA GLU A 73 0.73 -14.91 -27.52
C GLU A 73 -0.20 -13.84 -28.09
N LYS A 74 0.35 -12.76 -28.67
CA LYS A 74 -0.43 -11.72 -29.35
C LYS A 74 -1.18 -12.29 -30.56
N GLU A 75 -0.52 -13.12 -31.36
CA GLU A 75 -1.14 -13.76 -32.52
C GLU A 75 -2.27 -14.70 -32.12
N LEU A 76 -2.05 -15.56 -31.13
CA LEU A 76 -3.09 -16.46 -30.59
C LEU A 76 -4.29 -15.68 -30.06
N ARG A 77 -4.04 -14.58 -29.33
CA ARG A 77 -5.12 -13.71 -28.84
C ARG A 77 -5.90 -13.08 -30.00
N ARG A 78 -5.21 -12.63 -31.05
CA ARG A 78 -5.84 -12.07 -32.25
C ARG A 78 -6.72 -13.09 -32.97
N LEU A 79 -6.26 -14.34 -33.08
CA LEU A 79 -7.03 -15.42 -33.69
C LEU A 79 -8.29 -15.73 -32.89
N LYS A 80 -8.17 -15.91 -31.57
CA LYS A 80 -9.33 -16.14 -30.68
C LYS A 80 -10.37 -15.04 -30.75
N LEU A 81 -9.94 -13.77 -30.82
CA LEU A 81 -10.85 -12.63 -30.98
C LEU A 81 -11.59 -12.67 -32.32
N LYS A 82 -10.90 -13.04 -33.41
CA LYS A 82 -11.53 -13.17 -34.73
C LYS A 82 -12.53 -14.32 -34.77
N GLU A 83 -12.20 -15.47 -34.19
CA GLU A 83 -13.11 -16.62 -34.09
C GLU A 83 -14.36 -16.28 -33.27
N ALA A 84 -14.21 -15.60 -32.14
CA ALA A 84 -15.34 -15.15 -31.32
C ALA A 84 -16.25 -14.15 -32.07
N GLN A 85 -15.67 -13.22 -32.83
CA GLN A 85 -16.44 -12.28 -33.66
C GLN A 85 -17.20 -12.99 -34.79
N GLN A 86 -16.59 -13.99 -35.43
CA GLN A 86 -17.25 -14.78 -36.48
C GLN A 86 -18.40 -15.63 -35.94
N GLN A 87 -18.26 -16.20 -34.74
CA GLN A 87 -19.34 -16.94 -34.08
C GLN A 87 -20.51 -16.05 -33.68
N GLN A 88 -20.25 -14.81 -33.28
CA GLN A 88 -21.30 -13.84 -32.95
C GLN A 88 -22.08 -13.38 -34.21
N GLN A 89 -21.39 -13.07 -35.31
CA GLN A 89 -22.05 -12.67 -36.56
C GLN A 89 -22.80 -13.82 -37.26
N GLY A 90 -22.30 -15.06 -37.13
CA GLY A 90 -22.98 -16.26 -37.64
C GLY A 90 -24.23 -16.66 -36.84
N GLY A 91 -24.28 -16.33 -35.54
CA GLY A 91 -25.45 -16.59 -34.70
C GLY A 91 -26.62 -15.63 -34.93
N GLU A 92 -26.35 -14.36 -35.27
CA GLU A 92 -27.39 -13.36 -35.56
C GLU A 92 -28.09 -13.60 -36.90
N SER A 93 -27.39 -14.17 -37.90
CA SER A 93 -27.99 -14.46 -39.22
C SER A 93 -28.89 -15.72 -39.23
N GLY A 94 -28.85 -16.56 -38.19
CA GLY A 94 -29.68 -17.75 -38.05
C GLY A 94 -30.92 -17.59 -37.16
N ALA A 95 -31.02 -16.49 -36.40
CA ALA A 95 -32.15 -16.22 -35.49
C ALA A 95 -33.26 -15.37 -36.13
N THR A 96 -33.04 -14.85 -37.35
CA THR A 96 -34.02 -14.12 -38.16
C THR A 96 -34.33 -14.88 -39.45
N SER A 97 -34.93 -16.06 -39.35
CA SER A 97 -35.58 -16.76 -40.46
C SER A 97 -36.71 -17.63 -39.93
#